data_AF-A0A957IB78-F1
#
_entry.id   AF-A0A957IB78-F1
#
_cell.length_a   1.000
_cell.length_b   1.000
_cell.length_c   1.000
_cell.angle_alpha   90.00
_cell.angle_beta   90.00
_cell.angle_gamma   90.00
#
_symmetry.space_group_name_H-M   'P 1'
#
loop_
_entity.id
_entity.type
_entity.pdbx_description
1 polymer ?
#
loop_
_entity_poly.entity_id
_entity_poly.type
_entity_poly.pdbx_seq_one_letter_code
_entity_poly.pdbx_strand_id
1 'polypeptide(L)'
;TQKAHPLLRHINTRFDVVHSRYNAITRAQLEAAGLAILVEGEAGGVHMAVSPDQFRIVYFQGHPEYDFNSLLKEYKREVLRFIAGEIDEYPPHPENYFPATAAAIADEYQAIILASQEASTPIPPFPEAAIAQHLDNTWGDTGKALFNNWLGLVYQLTALDRKRPFVPGIDPNNPLGLR
;
A
#
# COMPACT_ATOMS: atom_id res chain seq x y z
N THR A 1 4.33 -16.52 4.36
CA THR A 1 5.47 -15.73 3.86
C THR A 1 6.69 -16.62 3.65
N GLN A 2 7.32 -16.54 2.47
CA GLN A 2 8.60 -17.23 2.20
C GLN A 2 9.75 -16.42 2.83
N LYS A 3 10.00 -16.60 4.12
CA LYS A 3 10.93 -15.73 4.91
C LYS A 3 12.37 -15.67 4.38
N ALA A 4 12.82 -16.69 3.64
CA ALA A 4 14.16 -16.74 3.06
C ALA A 4 14.26 -16.04 1.69
N HIS A 5 13.16 -15.54 1.14
CA HIS A 5 13.17 -14.93 -0.18
C HIS A 5 14.03 -13.65 -0.16
N PRO A 6 14.98 -13.48 -1.10
CA PRO A 6 15.90 -12.33 -1.09
C PRO A 6 15.22 -10.96 -1.07
N LEU A 7 14.06 -10.82 -1.71
CA LEU A 7 13.24 -9.58 -1.65
C LEU A 7 12.72 -9.25 -0.25
N LEU A 8 12.54 -10.25 0.61
CA LEU A 8 11.98 -10.09 1.96
C LEU A 8 13.07 -10.05 3.05
N ARG A 9 14.34 -9.96 2.66
CA ARG A 9 15.45 -9.98 3.60
C ARG A 9 15.38 -8.80 4.56
N HIS A 10 15.58 -9.06 5.85
CA HIS A 10 15.52 -8.05 6.92
C HIS A 10 14.16 -7.35 7.08
N ILE A 11 13.09 -7.95 6.57
CA ILE A 11 11.72 -7.49 6.80
C ILE A 11 11.11 -8.31 7.95
N ASN A 12 10.34 -7.63 8.80
CA ASN A 12 9.61 -8.29 9.87
C ASN A 12 8.63 -9.33 9.32
N THR A 13 8.36 -10.39 10.08
CA THR A 13 7.46 -11.45 9.61
C THR A 13 5.99 -11.02 9.56
N ARG A 14 5.67 -9.92 10.26
CA ARG A 14 4.40 -9.21 10.27
C ARG A 14 4.72 -7.73 10.17
N PHE A 15 3.99 -7.03 9.31
CA PHE A 15 4.16 -5.61 9.06
C PHE A 15 2.88 -5.07 8.44
N ASP A 16 2.70 -3.76 8.55
CA ASP A 16 1.57 -3.07 7.95
C ASP A 16 1.90 -2.64 6.53
N VAL A 17 0.86 -2.54 5.71
CA VAL A 17 0.95 -1.96 4.37
C VAL A 17 -0.39 -1.38 3.95
N VAL A 18 -0.35 -0.27 3.22
CA VAL A 18 -1.54 0.41 2.74
C VAL A 18 -2.17 -0.34 1.58
N HIS A 19 -3.50 -0.40 1.55
CA HIS A 19 -4.27 -0.76 0.37
C HIS A 19 -5.34 0.32 0.14
N SER A 20 -5.45 0.81 -1.09
CA SER A 20 -6.49 1.76 -1.51
C SER A 20 -6.95 1.40 -2.92
N ARG A 21 -7.96 0.54 -3.03
CA ARG A 21 -8.44 0.00 -4.31
C ARG A 21 -9.85 -0.56 -4.25
N TYR A 22 -10.56 -0.50 -5.38
CA TYR A 22 -11.84 -1.18 -5.58
C TYR A 22 -11.70 -2.55 -6.24
N ASN A 23 -10.71 -2.73 -7.13
CA ASN A 23 -10.48 -4.00 -7.78
C ASN A 23 -9.85 -5.01 -6.79
N ALA A 24 -10.07 -6.30 -7.03
CA ALA A 24 -9.42 -7.37 -6.29
C ALA A 24 -8.92 -8.43 -7.26
N ILE A 25 -7.67 -8.87 -7.07
CA ILE A 25 -7.11 -10.05 -7.73
C ILE A 25 -6.87 -11.08 -6.64
N THR A 26 -7.49 -12.25 -6.80
CA THR A 26 -7.44 -13.31 -5.80
C THR A 26 -6.13 -14.08 -5.85
N ARG A 27 -5.78 -14.71 -4.72
CA ARG A 27 -4.69 -15.70 -4.61
C ARG A 27 -4.75 -16.73 -5.74
N ALA A 28 -5.91 -17.34 -5.95
CA ALA A 28 -6.10 -18.35 -6.98
C ALA A 28 -5.83 -17.84 -8.40
N GLN A 29 -6.20 -16.59 -8.72
CA GLN A 29 -5.91 -16.01 -10.04
C GLN A 29 -4.41 -15.79 -10.27
N LEU A 30 -3.68 -15.34 -9.24
CA LEU A 30 -2.23 -15.15 -9.33
C LEU A 30 -1.52 -16.51 -9.48
N GLU A 31 -1.92 -17.51 -8.68
CA GLU A 31 -1.37 -18.87 -8.75
C GLU A 31 -1.68 -19.55 -10.09
N ALA A 32 -2.90 -19.40 -10.62
CA ALA A 32 -3.28 -19.90 -11.94
C ALA A 32 -2.47 -19.25 -13.08
N ALA A 33 -2.00 -18.01 -12.88
CA ALA A 33 -1.08 -17.33 -13.78
C ALA A 33 0.40 -17.73 -13.58
N GLY A 34 0.68 -18.66 -12.66
CA GLY A 34 2.03 -19.15 -12.35
C GLY A 34 2.85 -18.20 -11.46
N LEU A 35 2.23 -17.19 -10.86
CA LEU A 35 2.93 -16.24 -10.00
C LEU A 35 3.14 -16.83 -8.60
N ALA A 36 4.29 -16.55 -8.00
CA ALA A 36 4.58 -16.93 -6.63
C ALA A 36 4.24 -15.81 -5.66
N ILE A 37 3.43 -16.13 -4.66
CA ILE A 37 2.99 -15.16 -3.64
C ILE A 37 4.03 -15.11 -2.53
N LEU A 38 4.48 -13.90 -2.20
CA LEU A 38 5.49 -13.67 -1.17
C LEU A 38 4.89 -13.11 0.12
N VAL A 39 3.92 -12.19 -0.02
CA VAL A 39 3.27 -11.49 1.10
C VAL A 39 1.75 -11.51 0.89
N GLU A 40 1.04 -11.92 1.93
CA GLU A 40 -0.42 -11.92 2.03
C GLU A 40 -0.83 -11.41 3.42
N GLY A 41 -1.97 -10.73 3.49
CA GLY A 41 -2.58 -10.27 4.73
C GLY A 41 -3.37 -11.37 5.42
N GLU A 42 -3.71 -11.16 6.70
CA GLU A 42 -4.42 -12.13 7.53
C GLU A 42 -5.81 -12.51 6.98
N ALA A 43 -6.50 -11.56 6.35
CA ALA A 43 -7.78 -11.79 5.67
C ALA A 43 -7.64 -12.48 4.29
N GLY A 44 -6.45 -12.96 3.91
CA GLY A 44 -6.20 -13.68 2.66
C GLY A 44 -5.99 -12.79 1.43
N GLY A 45 -5.95 -11.47 1.60
CA GLY A 45 -5.61 -10.52 0.53
C GLY A 45 -4.13 -10.61 0.17
N VAL A 46 -3.80 -10.82 -1.11
CA VAL A 46 -2.40 -10.82 -1.56
C VAL A 46 -1.88 -9.39 -1.59
N HIS A 47 -0.69 -9.16 -1.05
CA HIS A 47 0.01 -7.89 -1.11
C HIS A 47 1.11 -7.91 -2.19
N MET A 48 1.94 -8.95 -2.19
CA MET A 48 3.12 -9.04 -3.07
C MET A 48 3.22 -10.43 -3.71
N ALA A 49 3.43 -10.44 -5.03
CA ALA A 49 3.74 -11.64 -5.80
C ALA A 49 4.89 -11.38 -6.79
N VAL A 50 5.48 -12.44 -7.32
CA VAL A 50 6.58 -12.38 -8.30
C VAL A 50 6.31 -13.33 -9.45
N SER A 51 6.96 -13.06 -10.60
CA SER A 51 6.97 -13.95 -11.76
C SER A 51 7.47 -15.36 -11.42
N PRO A 52 7.23 -16.38 -12.27
CA PRO A 52 7.62 -17.77 -11.98
C PRO A 52 9.11 -17.95 -11.61
N ASP A 53 9.98 -17.15 -12.23
CA ASP A 53 11.43 -17.11 -11.96
C ASP A 53 11.80 -16.36 -10.66
N GLN A 54 10.80 -15.98 -9.87
CA GLN A 54 10.89 -15.32 -8.57
C GLN A 54 11.44 -13.88 -8.58
N PHE A 55 11.70 -13.28 -9.76
CA PHE A 55 12.42 -12.00 -9.79
C PHE A 55 12.06 -11.03 -10.92
N ARG A 56 11.92 -11.48 -12.17
CA ARG A 56 11.83 -10.57 -13.34
C ARG A 56 10.70 -9.54 -13.23
N ILE A 57 9.57 -9.93 -12.66
CA ILE A 57 8.42 -9.05 -12.46
C ILE A 57 7.97 -9.17 -11.01
N VAL A 58 7.84 -8.02 -10.35
CA VAL A 58 7.32 -7.90 -8.99
C VAL A 58 5.97 -7.20 -9.06
N TYR A 59 4.95 -7.81 -8.45
CA TYR A 59 3.58 -7.33 -8.43
C TYR A 59 3.22 -6.87 -7.02
N PHE A 60 2.63 -5.68 -6.91
CA PHE A 60 2.06 -5.16 -5.68
C PHE A 60 0.56 -4.91 -5.86
N GLN A 61 -0.23 -5.32 -4.87
CA GLN A 61 -1.68 -5.07 -4.76
C GLN A 61 -2.00 -3.99 -3.72
N GLY A 62 -0.99 -3.54 -2.97
CA GLY A 62 -1.05 -2.43 -2.03
C GLY A 62 0.00 -1.39 -2.38
N HIS A 63 0.12 -0.38 -1.52
CA HIS A 63 0.91 0.81 -1.75
C HIS A 63 2.03 0.98 -0.69
N PRO A 64 3.10 0.16 -0.75
CA PRO A 64 4.22 0.29 0.18
C PRO A 64 5.00 1.60 0.01
N GLU A 65 4.77 2.32 -1.08
CA GLU A 65 5.38 3.62 -1.42
C GLU A 65 4.66 4.83 -0.78
N TYR A 66 3.45 4.64 -0.25
CA TYR A 66 2.67 5.75 0.31
C TYR A 66 3.38 6.37 1.52
N ASP A 67 3.25 7.69 1.64
CA ASP A 67 3.67 8.41 2.83
C ASP A 67 2.54 8.42 3.88
N PHE A 68 2.87 8.81 5.11
CA PHE A 68 1.97 8.78 6.27
C PHE A 68 0.66 9.55 6.04
N ASN A 69 0.66 10.56 5.15
CA ASN A 69 -0.48 11.42 4.85
C ASN A 69 -1.21 11.09 3.54
N SER A 70 -0.79 10.06 2.80
CA SER A 70 -1.39 9.74 1.49
C SER A 70 -2.88 9.36 1.63
N LEU A 71 -3.22 8.46 2.57
CA LEU A 71 -4.60 8.09 2.84
C LEU A 71 -5.42 9.25 3.41
N LEU A 72 -4.82 10.13 4.21
CA LEU A 72 -5.49 11.34 4.71
C LEU A 72 -5.91 12.27 3.56
N LYS A 73 -5.05 12.43 2.54
CA LYS A 73 -5.39 13.23 1.35
C LYS A 73 -6.53 12.61 0.54
N GLU A 74 -6.55 11.28 0.42
CA GLU A 74 -7.66 10.56 -0.21
C GLU A 74 -8.96 10.74 0.57
N TYR A 75 -8.93 10.52 1.90
CA TYR A 75 -10.08 10.74 2.78
C TYR A 75 -10.60 12.19 2.70
N LYS A 76 -9.71 13.18 2.80
CA LYS A 76 -10.03 14.61 2.65
C LYS A 76 -10.71 14.88 1.31
N ARG A 77 -10.21 14.31 0.21
CA ARG A 77 -10.83 14.46 -1.11
C ARG A 77 -12.26 13.95 -1.09
N GLU A 78 -12.51 12.75 -0.57
CA GLU A 78 -13.87 12.20 -0.50
C GLU A 78 -14.79 13.04 0.39
N VAL A 79 -14.30 13.55 1.52
CA VAL A 79 -15.08 14.46 2.39
C VAL A 79 -15.46 15.75 1.65
N LEU A 80 -14.53 16.34 0.88
CA LEU A 80 -14.81 17.53 0.08
C LEU A 80 -15.80 17.26 -1.06
N ARG A 81 -15.74 16.07 -1.67
CA ARG A 81 -16.73 15.63 -2.68
C ARG A 81 -18.12 15.49 -2.07
N PHE A 82 -18.22 14.98 -0.85
CA PHE A 82 -19.48 14.92 -0.12
C PHE A 82 -20.03 16.33 0.15
N ILE A 83 -19.18 17.24 0.64
CA ILE A 83 -19.56 18.65 0.88
C ILE A 83 -20.05 19.33 -0.41
N ALA A 84 -19.43 19.01 -1.55
CA ALA A 84 -19.82 19.53 -2.87
C ALA A 84 -21.07 18.86 -3.47
N GLY A 85 -21.62 17.82 -2.82
CA GLY A 85 -22.75 17.06 -3.34
C GLY A 85 -22.41 16.15 -4.53
N GLU A 86 -21.13 15.80 -4.71
CA GLU A 86 -20.67 14.88 -5.76
C GLU A 86 -20.82 13.41 -5.38
N ILE A 87 -20.94 13.13 -4.08
CA ILE A 87 -21.25 11.82 -3.51
C ILE A 87 -22.33 11.98 -2.44
N ASP A 88 -23.21 11.00 -2.33
CA ASP A 88 -24.39 11.06 -1.45
C ASP A 88 -24.09 10.69 0.00
N GLU A 89 -23.08 9.84 0.21
CA GLU A 89 -22.72 9.31 1.53
C GLU A 89 -21.40 9.89 2.01
N TYR A 90 -21.33 10.20 3.31
CA TYR A 90 -20.09 10.62 3.95
C TYR A 90 -19.10 9.45 3.97
N PRO A 91 -17.83 9.64 3.54
CA PRO A 91 -16.89 8.54 3.44
C PRO A 91 -16.53 7.96 4.81
N PRO A 92 -16.38 6.62 4.95
CA PRO A 92 -15.91 6.03 6.19
C PRO A 92 -14.43 6.34 6.43
N HIS A 93 -13.99 6.17 7.68
CA HIS A 93 -12.57 6.21 7.99
C HIS A 93 -11.80 5.09 7.28
N PRO A 94 -10.57 5.34 6.81
CA PRO A 94 -9.70 4.26 6.36
C PRO A 94 -9.40 3.32 7.53
N GLU A 95 -9.60 2.02 7.32
CA GLU A 95 -9.44 1.01 8.36
C GLU A 95 -8.00 0.98 8.90
N ASN A 96 -7.85 0.89 10.23
CA ASN A 96 -6.56 0.83 10.93
C ASN A 96 -5.58 2.00 10.64
N TYR A 97 -6.07 3.12 10.10
CA TYR A 97 -5.24 4.27 9.75
C TYR A 97 -5.29 5.40 10.78
N PHE A 98 -6.49 5.70 11.33
CA PHE A 98 -6.66 6.74 12.34
C PHE A 98 -6.54 6.16 13.75
N PRO A 99 -5.55 6.61 14.55
CA PRO A 99 -5.60 6.42 15.99
C PRO A 99 -6.84 7.08 16.60
N ALA A 100 -7.22 6.67 17.81
CA ALA A 100 -8.45 7.15 18.47
C ALA A 100 -8.57 8.68 18.52
N THR A 101 -7.46 9.41 18.71
CA THR A 101 -7.45 10.88 18.73
C THR A 101 -7.71 11.49 17.36
N ALA A 102 -7.11 10.96 16.30
CA ALA A 102 -7.36 11.38 14.92
C ALA A 102 -8.79 11.07 14.49
N ALA A 103 -9.30 9.89 14.85
CA ALA A 103 -10.66 9.47 14.56
C ALA A 103 -11.68 10.41 15.22
N ALA A 104 -11.49 10.75 16.50
CA ALA A 104 -12.37 11.68 17.21
C ALA A 104 -12.45 13.07 16.55
N ILE A 105 -11.33 13.59 16.04
CA ILE A 105 -11.30 14.87 15.31
C ILE A 105 -12.07 14.76 13.97
N ALA A 106 -11.92 13.63 13.27
CA ALA A 106 -12.62 13.38 12.03
C ALA A 106 -14.14 13.20 12.25
N ASP A 107 -14.55 12.50 13.32
CA ASP A 107 -15.95 12.33 13.74
C ASP A 107 -16.59 13.67 14.11
N GLU A 108 -15.87 14.51 14.88
CA GLU A 108 -16.33 15.86 15.23
C GLU A 108 -16.51 16.71 13.98
N TYR A 109 -15.58 16.64 13.03
CA TYR A 109 -15.70 17.35 11.76
C TYR A 109 -16.89 16.89 10.92
N GLN A 110 -17.16 15.58 10.88
CA GLN A 110 -18.36 15.03 10.24
C GLN A 110 -19.63 15.62 10.88
N ALA A 111 -19.73 15.64 12.21
CA ALA A 111 -20.88 16.22 12.90
C ALA A 111 -21.08 17.70 12.56
N ILE A 112 -19.99 18.48 12.49
CA ILE A 112 -20.01 19.89 12.09
C ILE A 112 -20.55 20.05 10.66
N ILE A 113 -20.11 19.21 9.72
CA ILE A 113 -20.59 19.26 8.33
C ILE A 113 -22.10 19.03 8.28
N LEU A 114 -22.59 17.96 8.92
CA LEU A 114 -24.01 17.59 8.88
C LEU A 114 -24.88 18.70 9.49
N ALA A 115 -24.48 19.23 10.66
CA ALA A 115 -25.17 20.35 11.28
C ALA A 115 -25.14 21.63 10.42
N SER A 116 -24.03 21.89 9.73
CA SER A 116 -23.89 23.07 8.86
C SER A 116 -24.75 22.96 7.60
N GLN A 117 -24.87 21.76 7.03
CA GLN A 117 -25.76 21.50 5.89
C GLN A 117 -27.23 21.69 6.29
N GLU A 118 -27.65 21.15 7.44
CA GLU A 118 -29.01 21.32 7.96
C GLU A 118 -29.34 22.79 8.25
N ALA A 119 -28.42 23.51 8.88
CA ALA A 119 -28.58 24.93 9.22
C ALA A 119 -28.30 25.89 8.05
N SER A 120 -27.83 25.38 6.89
CA SER A 120 -27.36 26.19 5.77
C SER A 120 -26.29 27.22 6.16
N THR A 121 -25.37 26.84 7.05
CA THR A 121 -24.25 27.69 7.50
C THR A 121 -22.94 27.33 6.80
N PRO A 122 -21.95 28.25 6.76
CA PRO A 122 -20.64 27.95 6.18
C PRO A 122 -19.94 26.78 6.87
N ILE A 123 -19.46 25.82 6.09
CA ILE A 123 -18.66 24.68 6.57
C ILE A 123 -17.21 25.15 6.80
N PRO A 124 -16.60 24.90 7.97
CA PRO A 124 -15.21 25.26 8.22
C PRO A 124 -14.24 24.40 7.39
N PRO A 125 -13.00 24.87 7.16
CA PRO A 125 -12.00 24.11 6.42
C PRO A 125 -11.66 22.79 7.10
N PHE A 126 -11.32 21.77 6.29
CA PHE A 126 -10.94 20.44 6.77
C PHE A 126 -9.75 20.53 7.75
N PRO A 127 -9.82 19.89 8.94
CA PRO A 127 -8.83 20.02 10.00
C PRO A 127 -7.58 19.15 9.75
N GLU A 128 -6.95 19.33 8.59
CA GLU A 128 -5.85 18.46 8.12
C GLU A 128 -4.68 18.41 9.09
N ALA A 129 -4.20 19.57 9.55
CA ALA A 129 -3.05 19.65 10.46
C ALA A 129 -3.34 19.02 11.83
N ALA A 130 -4.57 19.16 12.33
CA ALA A 130 -4.99 18.60 13.61
C ALA A 130 -5.09 17.06 13.56
N ILE A 131 -5.47 16.49 12.41
CA ILE A 131 -5.46 15.03 12.20
C ILE A 131 -4.02 14.55 11.96
N ALA A 132 -3.28 15.20 11.06
CA ALA A 132 -1.97 14.76 10.58
C ALA A 132 -0.91 14.62 11.70
N GLN A 133 -0.95 15.47 12.72
CA GLN A 133 -0.03 15.40 13.88
C GLN A 133 -0.17 14.12 14.72
N HIS A 134 -1.27 13.38 14.56
CA HIS A 134 -1.53 12.14 15.29
C HIS A 134 -1.29 10.89 14.44
N LEU A 135 -0.98 11.04 13.16
CA LEU A 135 -0.76 9.92 12.27
C LEU A 135 0.66 9.37 12.42
N ASP A 136 0.78 8.06 12.30
CA ASP A 136 2.06 7.35 12.31
C ASP A 136 2.25 6.59 10.99
N ASN A 137 3.50 6.42 10.58
CA ASN A 137 3.87 5.63 9.40
C ASN A 137 4.38 4.25 9.83
N THR A 138 3.46 3.30 10.01
CA THR A 138 3.83 1.95 10.46
C THR A 138 4.39 1.05 9.35
N TRP A 139 4.28 1.46 8.08
CA TRP A 139 4.70 0.66 6.92
C TRP A 139 5.96 1.16 6.22
N GLY A 140 6.33 2.43 6.40
CA GLY A 140 7.32 3.12 5.57
C GLY A 140 8.71 2.47 5.60
N ASP A 141 9.17 1.99 6.75
CA ASP A 141 10.47 1.32 6.84
C ASP A 141 10.46 -0.06 6.17
N THR A 142 9.34 -0.77 6.23
CA THR A 142 9.16 -2.02 5.48
C THR A 142 9.14 -1.76 3.97
N GLY A 143 8.43 -0.72 3.53
CA GLY A 143 8.43 -0.29 2.14
C GLY A 143 9.85 0.01 1.64
N LYS A 144 10.61 0.83 2.37
CA LYS A 144 12.02 1.13 2.04
C LYS A 144 12.86 -0.14 1.96
N ALA A 145 12.72 -1.06 2.91
CA ALA A 145 13.47 -2.33 2.90
C ALA A 145 13.15 -3.18 1.66
N LEU A 146 11.87 -3.29 1.27
CA LEU A 146 11.46 -3.98 0.04
C LEU A 146 12.13 -3.39 -1.20
N PHE A 147 12.03 -2.07 -1.37
CA PHE A 147 12.61 -1.39 -2.54
C PHE A 147 14.15 -1.49 -2.54
N ASN A 148 14.81 -1.35 -1.39
CA ASN A 148 16.26 -1.51 -1.28
C ASN A 148 16.72 -2.93 -1.65
N ASN A 149 16.02 -3.96 -1.16
CA ASN A 149 16.32 -5.34 -1.52
C ASN A 149 16.14 -5.57 -3.03
N TRP A 150 15.04 -5.07 -3.59
CA TRP A 150 14.77 -5.18 -5.03
C TRP A 150 15.84 -4.51 -5.87
N LEU A 151 16.20 -3.25 -5.56
CA LEU A 151 17.25 -2.52 -6.27
C LEU A 151 18.62 -3.20 -6.14
N GLY A 152 18.93 -3.75 -4.96
CA GLY A 152 20.15 -4.53 -4.74
C GLY A 152 20.22 -5.77 -5.62
N LEU A 153 19.11 -6.50 -5.77
CA LEU A 153 19.03 -7.67 -6.65
C LEU A 153 19.10 -7.27 -8.13
N VAL A 154 18.44 -6.19 -8.53
CA VAL A 154 18.56 -5.63 -9.89
C VAL A 154 20.01 -5.34 -10.21
N TYR A 155 20.71 -4.65 -9.31
CA TYR A 155 22.13 -4.34 -9.49
C TYR A 155 23.02 -5.59 -9.61
N GLN A 156 22.75 -6.62 -8.82
CA GLN A 156 23.58 -7.84 -8.79
C GLN A 156 23.32 -8.79 -9.98
N LEU A 157 22.07 -8.87 -10.44
CA LEU A 157 21.64 -9.94 -11.34
C LEU A 157 21.48 -9.47 -12.78
N THR A 158 21.10 -8.20 -13.00
CA THR A 158 20.73 -7.72 -14.34
C THR A 158 21.94 -7.20 -15.11
N ALA A 159 21.95 -7.38 -16.44
CA ALA A 159 23.04 -6.86 -17.26
C ALA A 159 22.90 -5.36 -17.53
N LEU A 160 24.04 -4.67 -17.62
CA LEU A 160 24.10 -3.29 -18.11
C LEU A 160 23.68 -3.16 -19.59
N ASP A 161 23.97 -4.18 -20.39
CA ASP A 161 23.50 -4.27 -21.77
C ASP A 161 22.01 -4.61 -21.78
N ARG A 162 21.19 -3.64 -22.19
CA ARG A 162 19.71 -3.75 -22.26
C ARG A 162 19.22 -4.87 -23.19
N LYS A 163 20.07 -5.42 -24.06
CA LYS A 163 19.73 -6.58 -24.90
C LYS A 163 19.82 -7.91 -24.15
N ARG A 164 20.33 -7.91 -22.93
CA ARG A 164 20.46 -9.10 -22.07
C ARG A 164 19.73 -8.85 -20.76
N PRO A 165 18.86 -9.77 -20.31
CA PRO A 165 18.15 -9.58 -19.04
C PRO A 165 19.08 -9.73 -17.83
N PHE A 166 20.08 -10.62 -17.90
CA PHE A 166 20.95 -10.98 -16.79
C PHE A 166 22.44 -10.95 -17.14
N VAL A 167 23.29 -10.78 -16.13
CA VAL A 167 24.73 -10.93 -16.27
C VAL A 167 25.12 -12.37 -16.65
N PRO A 168 26.26 -12.60 -17.31
CA PRO A 168 26.68 -13.95 -17.70
C PRO A 168 26.77 -14.90 -16.49
N GLY A 169 26.27 -16.14 -16.66
CA GLY A 169 26.31 -17.17 -15.63
C GLY A 169 25.05 -17.27 -14.76
N ILE A 170 24.12 -16.33 -14.87
CA ILE A 170 22.81 -16.41 -14.22
C ILE A 170 21.86 -17.25 -15.07
N ASP A 171 21.22 -18.26 -14.48
CA ASP A 171 20.13 -19.01 -15.11
C ASP A 171 18.90 -18.09 -15.21
N PRO A 172 18.42 -17.77 -16.42
CA PRO A 172 17.26 -16.91 -16.56
C PRO A 172 16.02 -17.46 -15.86
N ASN A 173 15.83 -18.77 -15.79
CA ASN A 173 14.66 -19.40 -15.17
C ASN A 173 14.75 -19.53 -13.66
N ASN A 174 15.95 -19.31 -13.10
CA ASN A 174 16.18 -19.31 -11.66
C ASN A 174 17.27 -18.28 -11.28
N PRO A 175 17.01 -16.98 -11.49
CA PRO A 175 18.01 -15.93 -11.31
C PRO A 175 18.43 -15.76 -9.84
N LEU A 176 17.60 -16.20 -8.90
CA LEU A 176 17.87 -16.18 -7.47
C LEU A 176 18.51 -17.47 -6.94
N GLY A 177 18.66 -18.51 -7.77
CA GLY A 177 19.21 -19.81 -7.36
C GLY A 177 18.41 -20.49 -6.25
N LEU A 178 17.10 -20.23 -6.18
CA LEU A 178 16.22 -20.82 -5.18
C LEU A 178 15.96 -22.30 -5.52
N ARG A 179 15.89 -23.15 -4.49
CA ARG A 179 15.65 -24.60 -4.62
C ARG A 179 14.18 -24.94 -4.47
#